data_AF-A0AAW6JPR3-F1
#
_entry.id   AF-A0AAW6JPR3-F1
#
_cell.length_a   1.000
_cell.length_b   1.000
_cell.length_c   1.000
_cell.angle_alpha   90.00
_cell.angle_beta   90.00
_cell.angle_gamma   90.00
#
_symmetry.space_group_name_H-M   'P 1'
#
loop_
_entity.id
_entity.type
_entity.pdbx_description
1 polymer ?
#
loop_
_entity_poly.entity_id
_entity_poly.type
_entity_poly.pdbx_seq_one_letter_code
_entity_poly.pdbx_strand_id
1 'polypeptide(L)' 'MIAVNPNGTSQECSNCSHKVKKPLSERTHNCPNCKVSLCRDLNAAINIKARGTHAPKAQSMSS' A
#
# COMPACT_ATOMS: atom_id res chain seq x y z
N MET A 1 -10.59 17.07 -13.15
CA MET A 1 -9.50 16.76 -12.19
C MET A 1 -9.88 15.46 -11.49
N ILE A 2 -9.08 14.39 -11.66
CA ILE A 2 -9.34 13.11 -11.00
C ILE A 2 -8.71 13.17 -9.60
N ALA A 3 -9.56 13.24 -8.58
CA ALA A 3 -9.15 13.18 -7.18
C ALA A 3 -8.80 11.73 -6.84
N VAL A 4 -7.52 11.38 -6.93
CA VAL A 4 -7.02 10.08 -6.47
C VAL A 4 -6.92 10.16 -4.96
N ASN A 5 -7.82 9.48 -4.23
CA ASN A 5 -7.77 9.42 -2.77
C ASN A 5 -6.45 8.75 -2.32
N PRO A 6 -5.52 9.47 -1.64
CA PRO A 6 -4.25 8.91 -1.17
C PRO A 6 -4.40 8.08 0.12
N ASN A 7 -5.64 7.82 0.56
CA ASN A 7 -5.94 7.25 1.86
C ASN A 7 -5.63 5.74 1.90
N GLY A 8 -4.58 5.35 2.64
CA GLY A 8 -4.36 3.96 3.06
C GLY A 8 -3.14 3.22 2.47
N THR A 9 -2.32 3.84 1.63
CA THR A 9 -1.11 3.19 1.06
C THR A 9 -0.05 2.86 2.10
N SER A 10 0.00 3.59 3.21
CA SER A 10 0.95 3.35 4.32
C SER A 10 0.59 2.11 5.17
N GLN A 11 -0.65 1.61 5.06
CA GLN A 11 -1.12 0.44 5.79
C GLN A 11 -1.09 -0.84 4.95
N GLU A 12 -1.01 -0.72 3.62
CA GLU A 12 -0.99 -1.85 2.71
C GLU A 12 0.41 -2.45 2.64
N CYS A 13 0.53 -3.75 2.83
CA CYS A 13 1.78 -4.47 2.66
C CYS A 13 2.11 -4.60 1.18
N SER A 14 3.29 -4.15 0.76
CA SER A 14 3.69 -4.23 -0.65
C SER A 14 3.95 -5.64 -1.15
N ASN A 15 4.09 -6.62 -0.24
CA ASN A 15 4.41 -8.00 -0.57
C ASN A 15 3.16 -8.89 -0.70
N CYS A 16 2.11 -8.63 0.09
CA CYS A 16 0.91 -9.47 0.12
C CYS A 16 -0.41 -8.68 0.04
N SER A 17 -0.33 -7.36 -0.17
CA SER A 17 -1.46 -6.42 -0.20
C SER A 17 -2.33 -6.43 1.06
N HIS A 18 -1.84 -7.03 2.16
CA HIS A 18 -2.55 -7.08 3.42
C HIS A 18 -2.54 -5.73 4.12
N LYS A 19 -3.70 -5.25 4.57
CA LYS A 19 -3.80 -4.00 5.33
C LYS A 19 -3.45 -4.24 6.79
N VAL A 20 -2.29 -3.74 7.19
CA VAL A 20 -1.83 -3.76 8.58
C VAL A 20 -2.19 -2.41 9.21
N LYS A 21 -3.18 -2.42 10.11
CA LYS A 21 -3.54 -1.23 10.90
C LYS A 21 -2.46 -0.96 11.94
N LYS A 22 -1.79 0.18 11.85
CA LYS A 22 -0.71 0.55 12.78
C LYS A 22 -0.72 2.03 13.11
N PRO A 23 -0.22 2.43 14.29
CA PRO A 23 -0.05 3.84 14.62
C PRO A 23 1.03 4.49 13.75
N LEU A 24 0.89 5.80 13.48
CA LEU A 24 1.86 6.60 12.71
C LEU A 24 3.27 6.62 13.31
N SER A 25 3.39 6.30 14.61
CA SER A 25 4.65 6.18 15.34
C SER A 25 5.49 4.96 14.90
N GLU A 26 4.85 3.93 14.33
CA GLU A 26 5.55 2.74 13.89
C GLU A 26 6.24 3.00 12.53
N ARG A 27 7.58 3.14 12.56
CA ARG A 27 8.40 3.37 11.35
C ARG A 27 8.77 2.07 10.62
N THR A 28 8.54 0.92 11.24
CA THR A 28 8.84 -0.40 10.67
C THR A 28 7.56 -1.10 10.23
N HIS A 29 7.47 -1.46 8.96
CA HIS A 29 6.40 -2.28 8.43
C HIS A 29 6.69 -3.77 8.69
N ASN A 30 6.20 -4.28 9.82
CA ASN A 30 6.04 -5.73 10.06
C ASN A 30 4.66 -6.23 9.60
N CYS A 31 4.62 -7.08 8.58
CA CYS A 31 3.38 -7.70 8.14
C CYS A 31 3.12 -9.01 8.90
N PRO A 32 2.00 -9.17 9.62
CA PRO A 32 1.68 -10.44 10.30
C PRO A 32 1.33 -11.56 9.32
N ASN A 33 0.94 -11.24 8.08
CA ASN A 33 0.51 -12.21 7.08
C ASN A 33 1.70 -12.88 6.37
N CYS A 34 2.58 -12.07 5.77
CA CYS A 34 3.76 -12.58 5.05
C CYS A 34 5.07 -12.50 5.85
N LYS A 35 5.02 -12.03 7.10
CA LYS A 35 6.17 -11.84 8.00
C LYS A 35 7.28 -10.94 7.44
N VAL A 36 6.97 -10.13 6.43
CA VAL A 36 7.93 -9.15 5.90
C VAL A 36 8.17 -8.04 6.93
N SER A 37 9.43 -7.71 7.16
CA SER A 37 9.86 -6.58 7.99
C SER A 37 10.70 -5.65 7.13
N LEU A 38 10.19 -4.45 6.85
CA LEU A 38 10.92 -3.42 6.10
C LEU A 38 10.56 -2.02 6.59
N CYS A 39 11.32 -1.01 6.15
CA CYS A 39 10.98 0.38 6.44
C CYS A 39 9.61 0.76 5.85
N ARG A 40 8.80 1.51 6.61
CA ARG A 40 7.50 2.02 6.15
C ARG A 40 7.62 2.85 4.88
N ASP A 41 8.67 3.67 4.78
CA ASP A 41 8.91 4.55 3.62
C ASP A 41 9.27 3.73 2.37
N LEU A 42 10.03 2.63 2.53
CA LEU A 42 10.31 1.69 1.45
C LEU A 42 9.05 0.93 1.02
N ASN A 43 8.24 0.46 1.98
CA ASN A 43 6.95 -0.19 1.69
C ASN A 43 6.01 0.75 0.91
N ALA A 44 5.94 2.01 1.32
CA ALA A 44 5.17 3.04 0.63
C ALA A 44 5.72 3.29 -0.80
N ALA A 45 7.03 3.39 -0.98
CA ALA A 45 7.65 3.56 -2.29
C ALA A 45 7.36 2.37 -3.23
N ILE A 46 7.38 1.13 -2.71
CA ILE A 46 7.02 -0.05 -3.49
C ILE A 46 5.53 -0.02 -3.85
N ASN A 47 4.64 0.32 -2.92
CA ASN A 47 3.21 0.47 -3.20
C ASN A 47 2.95 1.56 -4.25
N ILE A 48 3.63 2.69 -4.16
CA ILE A 48 3.55 3.79 -5.13
C ILE A 48 4.08 3.32 -6.48
N LYS A 49 5.21 2.59 -6.54
CA LYS A 49 5.75 2.01 -7.77
C LYS A 49 4.76 1.04 -8.41
N ALA A 50 4.18 0.12 -7.62
CA ALA A 50 3.18 -0.83 -8.08
C ALA A 50 1.91 -0.15 -8.61
N ARG A 51 1.46 0.94 -7.96
CA ARG A 51 0.35 1.78 -8.44
C ARG A 51 0.73 2.64 -9.64
N GLY A 52 1.97 3.12 -9.70
CA GLY A 52 2.50 3.94 -10.79
C GLY A 52 2.73 3.16 -12.08
N THR A 53 3.09 1.87 -11.98
CA THR A 53 3.08 0.94 -13.12
C THR A 53 1.65 0.53 -13.52
N HIS A 54 0.64 0.88 -12.72
CA HIS A 54 -0.79 0.70 -12.96
C HIS A 54 -1.54 2.06 -12.94
N ALA A 55 -1.09 3.05 -13.72
CA ALA A 55 -1.92 4.23 -13.98
C ALA A 55 -3.12 3.86 -14.88
N PRO A 56 -4.26 4.54 -14.73
CA PRO A 56 -5.55 3.98 -14.35
C PRO A 56 -6.20 3.11 -15.44
N LYS A 57 -6.70 1.93 -15.08
CA LYS A 57 -7.94 1.46 -15.69
C LYS A 57 -9.07 1.95 -14.82
N ALA A 58 -9.84 2.87 -15.40
CA ALA A 58 -11.18 3.18 -14.98
C ALA A 58 -11.94 1.89 -14.60
N GLN A 59 -12.76 2.00 -13.55
CA GLN A 59 -14.07 1.35 -13.45
C GLN A 59 -14.32 0.21 -14.46
N SER A 60 -14.23 -1.03 -13.99
CA SER A 60 -14.86 -2.28 -14.50
C SER A 60 -14.03 -3.41 -13.89
N MET A 61 -14.55 -4.37 -13.13
CA MET A 61 -15.88 -4.90 -12.99
C MET A 61 -15.93 -5.45 -11.55
N SER A 62 -16.89 -5.01 -10.74
CA SER A 62 -17.53 -5.94 -9.82
C SER A 62 -18.49 -6.76 -10.68
N SER A 63 -18.46 -8.08 -10.56
CA SER A 63 -19.58 -8.94 -10.97
C SER A 63 -20.81 -8.66 -10.13
#